data_AF-A0AAD8PJP8-F1
#
_entry.id   AF-A0AAD8PJP8-F1
#
_cell.length_a   1.000
_cell.length_b   1.000
_cell.length_c   1.000
_cell.angle_alpha   90.00
_cell.angle_beta   90.00
_cell.angle_gamma   90.00
#
_symmetry.space_group_name_H-M   'P 1'
#
loop_
_entity.id
_entity.type
_entity.pdbx_description
1 polymer ?
#
loop_
_entity_poly.entity_id
_entity_poly.type
_entity_poly.pdbx_seq_one_letter_code
_entity_poly.pdbx_strand_id
1 'polypeptide(L)'
;MDFLKTDTLLLGGAFLCLAFLTQYVYVGITNPLSHIPGPWYTRFTTMPSVYKTIMASHPVWIHDLHAKYGPVVRYSPYEVDVSDPPGCQRIAPRPSPWYSQLVTDSSSVFNEINPDIHRKYRRLLSNPMSETGLKAFLSRIDSKVRLAISRIDEENKVRGAADVAKWFMFLSFDVIGDLTFGESFGNLERGEKNQSVNDFVRLGFVSSLRTTFPIIAFLSLYLPIPVFKEATTIQYRTFDYTQAALDRHAKRIEETGSDSRPTVFRKVYNAGQEDTWTPIEIRDNAQVFIVGGSDTTANSMIYLVWAVCKHPKIKAKLLEELDGLPDNYTYDDLRELKYLNCVVDETLRLYTALPCGLPRIVPASGAEFSGTFVPSGFTVTTQAYSLHRDENAFPDPYRFYPERWENTTQLIKDCTMPFGGGSRTCLGRHLGRIELHLITARFFRTFPKATISDIEGMSDKDMKPALYFLMVPSGHRCLINLDG
;
A
#
# COMPACT_ATOMS: atom_id res chain seq x y z
N MET A 1 -43.81 -30.24 37.97
CA MET A 1 -42.46 -30.77 37.68
C MET A 1 -41.66 -29.91 36.70
N ASP A 2 -42.27 -28.92 36.02
CA ASP A 2 -41.55 -28.08 35.05
C ASP A 2 -40.79 -26.90 35.67
N PHE A 3 -41.19 -26.40 36.84
CA PHE A 3 -40.54 -25.25 37.50
C PHE A 3 -39.08 -25.55 37.93
N LEU A 4 -38.81 -26.76 38.43
CA LEU A 4 -37.47 -27.20 38.86
C LEU A 4 -36.50 -27.47 37.69
N LYS A 5 -37.01 -27.75 36.49
CA LYS A 5 -36.19 -27.93 35.29
C LYS A 5 -35.70 -26.59 34.72
N THR A 6 -36.51 -25.54 34.84
CA THR A 6 -36.15 -24.18 34.41
C THR A 6 -35.05 -23.59 35.30
N ASP A 7 -35.14 -23.80 36.62
CA ASP A 7 -34.13 -23.32 37.58
C ASP A 7 -32.77 -24.01 37.41
N THR A 8 -32.75 -25.30 37.09
CA THR A 8 -31.50 -26.05 36.85
C THR A 8 -30.82 -25.67 35.54
N LEU A 9 -31.58 -25.37 34.48
CA LEU A 9 -31.05 -24.82 33.22
C LEU A 9 -30.50 -23.40 33.42
N LEU A 10 -31.18 -22.56 34.20
CA LEU A 10 -30.73 -21.20 34.52
C LEU A 10 -29.46 -21.21 35.38
N LEU A 11 -29.40 -22.07 36.41
CA LEU A 11 -28.21 -22.24 37.25
C LEU A 11 -27.03 -22.82 36.46
N GLY A 12 -27.27 -23.80 35.58
CA GLY A 12 -26.26 -24.35 34.68
C GLY A 12 -25.73 -23.30 33.69
N GLY A 13 -26.62 -22.49 33.11
CA GLY A 13 -26.25 -21.37 32.25
C GLY A 13 -25.43 -20.30 32.98
N ALA A 14 -25.83 -19.92 34.19
CA ALA A 14 -25.11 -18.95 35.01
C ALA A 14 -23.70 -19.46 35.40
N PHE A 15 -23.57 -20.74 35.75
CA PHE A 15 -22.28 -21.36 36.02
C PHE A 15 -21.37 -21.36 34.79
N LEU A 16 -21.89 -21.72 33.61
CA LEU A 16 -21.13 -21.66 32.36
C LEU A 16 -20.69 -20.23 32.04
N CYS A 17 -21.59 -19.25 32.14
CA CYS A 17 -21.25 -17.84 31.93
C CYS A 17 -20.16 -17.36 32.90
N LEU A 18 -20.24 -17.73 34.18
CA LEU A 18 -19.22 -17.39 35.17
C LEU A 18 -17.88 -18.08 34.89
N ALA A 19 -17.90 -19.35 34.47
CA ALA A 19 -16.69 -20.08 34.09
C ALA A 19 -16.02 -19.44 32.86
N PHE A 20 -16.79 -19.12 31.82
CA PHE A 20 -16.30 -18.41 30.63
C PHE A 20 -15.76 -17.03 30.97
N LEU A 21 -16.46 -16.26 31.81
CA LEU A 21 -16.01 -14.94 32.24
C LEU A 21 -14.71 -15.03 33.05
N THR A 22 -14.63 -15.99 33.97
CA THR A 22 -13.44 -16.22 34.80
C THR A 22 -12.25 -16.64 33.93
N GLN A 23 -12.46 -17.55 32.98
CA GLN A 23 -11.43 -17.96 32.02
C GLN A 23 -10.98 -16.80 31.14
N TYR A 24 -11.92 -15.98 30.65
CA TYR A 24 -11.63 -14.80 29.82
C TYR A 24 -10.79 -13.77 30.58
N VAL A 25 -11.17 -13.46 31.83
CA VAL A 25 -10.43 -12.55 32.70
C VAL A 25 -9.05 -13.12 33.04
N TYR A 26 -8.97 -14.41 33.39
CA TYR A 26 -7.71 -15.10 33.68
C TYR A 26 -6.76 -15.02 32.49
N VAL A 27 -7.20 -15.42 31.30
CA VAL A 27 -6.38 -15.39 30.07
C VAL A 27 -5.88 -13.98 29.76
N GLY A 28 -6.70 -12.94 29.94
CA GLY A 28 -6.26 -11.56 29.68
C GLY A 28 -5.25 -11.04 30.70
N ILE A 29 -5.38 -11.40 31.98
CA ILE A 29 -4.43 -10.97 33.03
C ILE A 29 -3.13 -11.76 32.96
N THR A 30 -3.20 -13.07 32.73
CA THR A 30 -2.02 -13.94 32.61
C THR A 30 -1.44 -13.97 31.19
N ASN A 31 -1.92 -13.10 30.30
CA ASN A 31 -1.43 -13.02 28.93
C ASN A 31 0.08 -12.69 28.95
N PRO A 32 0.93 -13.41 28.21
CA PRO A 32 2.36 -13.12 28.09
C PRO A 32 2.72 -11.71 27.59
N LEU A 33 1.76 -10.95 27.02
CA LEU A 33 1.93 -9.54 26.63
C LEU A 33 1.36 -8.55 27.65
N SER A 34 0.88 -9.01 28.81
CA SER A 34 0.21 -8.17 29.82
C SER A 34 1.15 -7.13 30.46
N HIS A 35 2.45 -7.42 30.50
CA HIS A 35 3.52 -6.53 30.99
C HIS A 35 3.83 -5.39 30.02
N ILE A 36 3.51 -5.55 28.73
CA ILE A 36 3.77 -4.53 27.71
C ILE A 36 2.81 -3.33 27.93
N PRO A 37 3.32 -2.08 27.90
CA PRO A 37 2.49 -0.89 28.00
C PRO A 37 1.38 -0.83 26.95
N GLY A 38 0.26 -0.21 27.29
CA GLY A 38 -0.89 -0.03 26.39
C GLY A 38 -2.19 0.13 27.18
N PRO A 39 -3.31 0.45 26.50
CA PRO A 39 -4.60 0.57 27.17
C PRO A 39 -4.99 -0.74 27.87
N TRP A 40 -5.64 -0.65 29.03
CA TRP A 40 -5.94 -1.84 29.84
C TRP A 40 -6.84 -2.85 29.12
N TYR A 41 -7.77 -2.36 28.29
CA TYR A 41 -8.71 -3.19 27.54
C TYR A 41 -8.05 -4.01 26.43
N THR A 42 -6.86 -3.63 25.95
CA THR A 42 -6.16 -4.36 24.89
C THR A 42 -5.59 -5.69 25.38
N ARG A 43 -5.66 -5.97 26.69
CA ARG A 43 -5.40 -7.31 27.25
C ARG A 43 -6.49 -8.33 26.90
N PHE A 44 -7.70 -7.84 26.64
CA PHE A 44 -8.90 -8.67 26.55
C PHE A 44 -9.52 -8.64 25.16
N THR A 45 -9.40 -7.54 24.41
CA THR A 45 -10.12 -7.36 23.15
C THR A 45 -9.34 -6.60 22.07
N THR A 46 -9.53 -7.02 20.82
CA THR A 46 -9.05 -6.35 19.59
C THR A 46 -10.08 -5.35 19.05
N MET A 47 -11.28 -5.27 19.63
CA MET A 47 -12.39 -4.45 19.08
C MET A 47 -12.04 -2.96 18.87
N PRO A 48 -11.26 -2.29 19.74
CA PRO A 48 -10.83 -0.92 19.48
C PRO A 48 -9.96 -0.77 18.23
N SER A 49 -9.08 -1.74 17.96
CA SER A 49 -8.30 -1.78 16.72
C SER A 49 -9.24 -1.93 15.50
N VAL A 50 -10.18 -2.88 15.55
CA VAL A 50 -11.20 -3.07 14.50
C VAL A 50 -11.99 -1.78 14.24
N TYR A 51 -12.49 -1.13 15.30
CA TYR A 51 -13.21 0.14 15.18
C TYR A 51 -12.36 1.22 14.51
N LYS A 52 -11.10 1.37 14.92
CA LYS A 52 -10.17 2.36 14.33
C LYS A 52 -9.82 2.06 12.87
N THR A 53 -9.76 0.79 12.49
CA THR A 53 -9.58 0.36 11.09
C THR A 53 -10.80 0.75 10.23
N ILE A 54 -12.02 0.51 10.72
CA ILE A 54 -13.26 0.91 10.02
C ILE A 54 -13.33 2.43 9.85
N MET A 55 -12.92 3.18 10.89
CA MET A 55 -12.90 4.63 10.89
C MET A 55 -11.68 5.24 10.17
N ALA A 56 -10.93 4.45 9.39
CA ALA A 56 -9.77 4.91 8.63
C ALA A 56 -8.73 5.69 9.45
N SER A 57 -8.55 5.32 10.73
CA SER A 57 -7.72 6.05 11.70
C SER A 57 -6.83 5.15 12.54
N HIS A 58 -6.68 3.88 12.16
CA HIS A 58 -5.84 2.91 12.89
C HIS A 58 -4.39 3.39 13.03
N PRO A 59 -3.69 3.86 11.97
CA PRO A 59 -2.31 4.29 12.13
C PRO A 59 -2.14 5.51 13.04
N VAL A 60 -3.08 6.45 13.00
CA VAL A 60 -3.10 7.62 13.90
C VAL A 60 -3.27 7.15 15.35
N TRP A 61 -4.20 6.23 15.60
CA TRP A 61 -4.42 5.69 16.94
C TRP A 61 -3.17 4.99 17.49
N ILE A 62 -2.49 4.17 16.70
CA ILE A 62 -1.23 3.53 17.11
C ILE A 62 -0.13 4.57 17.38
N HIS A 63 -0.05 5.64 16.58
CA HIS A 63 0.89 6.74 16.83
C HIS A 63 0.60 7.46 18.15
N ASP A 64 -0.67 7.76 18.45
CA ASP A 64 -1.09 8.34 19.73
C ASP A 64 -0.74 7.41 20.91
N LEU A 65 -0.83 6.10 20.71
CA LEU A 65 -0.41 5.11 21.70
C LEU A 65 1.11 5.17 21.95
N HIS A 66 1.93 5.29 20.91
CA HIS A 66 3.38 5.46 21.08
C HIS A 66 3.73 6.76 21.82
N ALA A 67 3.06 7.86 21.49
CA ALA A 67 3.26 9.13 22.19
C ALA A 67 2.96 9.03 23.69
N LYS A 68 2.03 8.15 24.09
CA LYS A 68 1.62 7.96 25.49
C LYS A 68 2.41 6.88 26.24
N TYR A 69 2.70 5.77 25.59
CA TYR A 69 3.20 4.55 26.25
C TYR A 69 4.66 4.22 25.91
N GLY A 70 5.26 4.90 24.94
CA GLY A 70 6.66 4.71 24.53
C GLY A 70 6.82 3.86 23.26
N PRO A 71 8.04 3.38 22.97
CA PRO A 71 8.39 2.78 21.68
C PRO A 71 7.78 1.40 21.42
N VAL A 72 7.29 0.70 22.45
CA VAL A 72 6.66 -0.63 22.32
C VAL A 72 5.30 -0.60 22.99
N VAL A 73 4.23 -0.88 22.24
CA VAL A 73 2.86 -0.76 22.74
C VAL A 73 1.95 -1.91 22.33
N ARG A 74 1.18 -2.43 23.29
CA ARG A 74 0.14 -3.44 23.07
C ARG A 74 -1.17 -2.77 22.65
N TYR A 75 -1.64 -3.09 21.45
CA TYR A 75 -2.91 -2.61 20.92
C TYR A 75 -3.98 -3.72 20.76
N SER A 76 -3.60 -4.98 20.94
CA SER A 76 -4.45 -6.17 20.82
C SER A 76 -3.95 -7.25 21.81
N PRO A 77 -4.77 -8.23 22.22
CA PRO A 77 -4.34 -9.30 23.12
C PRO A 77 -3.20 -10.16 22.55
N TYR A 78 -3.02 -10.11 21.22
CA TYR A 78 -2.07 -10.95 20.50
C TYR A 78 -1.03 -10.14 19.69
N GLU A 79 -1.10 -8.81 19.74
CA GLU A 79 -0.34 -7.95 18.84
C GLU A 79 0.26 -6.73 19.56
N VAL A 80 1.48 -6.40 19.13
CA VAL A 80 2.30 -5.31 19.66
C VAL A 80 2.79 -4.47 18.49
N ASP A 81 2.75 -3.15 18.60
CA ASP A 81 3.41 -2.24 17.66
C ASP A 81 4.73 -1.75 18.23
N VAL A 82 5.75 -1.65 17.37
CA VAL A 82 7.09 -1.19 17.71
C VAL A 82 7.43 0.00 16.82
N SER A 83 7.77 1.12 17.46
CA SER A 83 8.27 2.35 16.86
C SER A 83 9.67 2.63 17.41
N ASP A 84 10.62 1.80 16.99
CA ASP A 84 12.03 1.83 17.39
C ASP A 84 12.91 1.76 16.13
N PRO A 85 13.51 2.85 15.63
CA PRO A 85 14.18 2.85 14.32
C PRO A 85 15.20 1.70 14.14
N PRO A 86 16.06 1.39 15.13
CA PRO A 86 16.94 0.21 15.07
C PRO A 86 16.20 -1.14 15.19
N GLY A 87 15.12 -1.22 15.97
CA GLY A 87 14.28 -2.40 16.15
C GLY A 87 13.42 -2.72 14.92
N CYS A 88 12.99 -1.70 14.19
CA CYS A 88 12.13 -1.80 13.01
C CYS A 88 12.83 -2.45 11.81
N GLN A 89 14.15 -2.30 11.69
CA GLN A 89 14.95 -3.05 10.72
C GLN A 89 15.18 -4.52 11.14
N ARG A 90 15.05 -4.81 12.44
CA ARG A 90 15.26 -6.14 13.05
C ARG A 90 13.98 -6.95 13.22
N ILE A 91 12.82 -6.43 12.80
CA ILE A 91 11.54 -7.12 12.95
C ILE A 91 11.62 -8.51 12.33
N ALA A 92 11.06 -9.48 13.05
CA ALA A 92 11.07 -10.89 12.76
C ALA A 92 10.87 -11.22 11.27
N PRO A 93 11.66 -12.16 10.72
CA PRO A 93 11.72 -12.38 9.27
C PRO A 93 10.43 -12.98 8.68
N ARG A 94 9.55 -13.55 9.51
CA ARG A 94 8.42 -14.35 9.05
C ARG A 94 7.13 -13.51 8.97
N PRO A 95 6.54 -13.33 7.77
CA PRO A 95 5.21 -12.76 7.63
C PRO A 95 4.17 -13.57 8.43
N SER A 96 3.16 -12.89 8.97
CA SER A 96 2.09 -13.58 9.69
C SER A 96 1.08 -14.27 8.76
N PRO A 97 0.27 -15.23 9.27
CA PRO A 97 -0.82 -15.83 8.50
C PRO A 97 -1.86 -14.82 7.99
N TRP A 98 -1.84 -13.57 8.48
CA TRP A 98 -2.66 -12.48 7.94
C TRP A 98 -2.48 -12.31 6.43
N TYR A 99 -1.28 -12.54 5.89
CA TYR A 99 -1.00 -12.38 4.46
C TYR A 99 -1.80 -13.35 3.58
N SER A 100 -1.88 -14.62 3.98
CA SER A 100 -2.68 -15.63 3.26
C SER A 100 -4.19 -15.44 3.46
N GLN A 101 -4.60 -14.73 4.51
CA GLN A 101 -6.00 -14.32 4.70
C GLN A 101 -6.36 -13.09 3.87
N LEU A 102 -5.41 -12.18 3.65
CA LEU A 102 -5.60 -10.99 2.82
C LEU A 102 -5.86 -11.37 1.36
N VAL A 103 -5.11 -12.34 0.85
CA VAL A 103 -5.28 -12.86 -0.50
C VAL A 103 -5.47 -14.37 -0.40
N THR A 104 -6.73 -14.82 -0.47
CA THR A 104 -7.06 -16.25 -0.40
C THR A 104 -6.85 -16.92 -1.75
N ASP A 105 -6.70 -18.24 -1.75
CA ASP A 105 -6.72 -19.07 -2.97
C ASP A 105 -5.65 -18.69 -4.02
N SER A 106 -4.61 -17.97 -3.61
CA SER A 106 -3.46 -17.63 -4.45
C SER A 106 -2.18 -17.51 -3.64
N SER A 107 -1.05 -17.73 -4.30
CA SER A 107 0.27 -17.45 -3.72
C SER A 107 1.11 -16.58 -4.66
N SER A 108 1.63 -15.48 -4.11
CA SER A 108 2.40 -14.47 -4.84
C SER A 108 3.57 -13.94 -4.01
N VAL A 109 4.46 -13.18 -4.64
CA VAL A 109 5.59 -12.52 -3.97
C VAL A 109 5.17 -11.62 -2.80
N PHE A 110 3.92 -11.14 -2.77
CA PHE A 110 3.41 -10.31 -1.69
C PHE A 110 2.91 -11.13 -0.48
N ASN A 111 2.07 -12.15 -0.70
CA ASN A 111 1.38 -12.88 0.37
C ASN A 111 2.03 -14.21 0.78
N GLU A 112 3.03 -14.71 0.04
CA GLU A 112 3.69 -15.98 0.35
C GLU A 112 4.47 -15.89 1.67
N ILE A 113 4.11 -16.73 2.64
CA ILE A 113 4.70 -16.76 3.99
C ILE A 113 5.89 -17.72 4.08
N ASN A 114 6.00 -18.69 3.18
CA ASN A 114 7.12 -19.62 3.08
C ASN A 114 8.34 -18.89 2.49
N PRO A 115 9.47 -18.79 3.23
CA PRO A 115 10.66 -18.09 2.76
C PRO A 115 11.24 -18.62 1.45
N ASP A 116 11.16 -19.94 1.20
CA ASP A 116 11.78 -20.56 0.03
C ASP A 116 10.94 -20.33 -1.23
N ILE A 117 9.62 -20.45 -1.12
CA ILE A 117 8.70 -20.13 -2.23
C ILE A 117 8.76 -18.62 -2.54
N HIS A 118 8.77 -17.77 -1.51
CA HIS A 118 8.95 -16.34 -1.73
C HIS A 118 10.29 -16.02 -2.40
N ARG A 119 11.38 -16.70 -2.02
CA ARG A 119 12.69 -16.54 -2.65
C ARG A 119 12.65 -16.96 -4.13
N LYS A 120 11.97 -18.07 -4.46
CA LYS A 120 11.70 -18.49 -5.84
C LYS A 120 11.01 -17.37 -6.63
N TYR A 121 9.92 -16.79 -6.10
CA TYR A 121 9.20 -15.70 -6.78
C TYR A 121 10.07 -14.45 -6.96
N ARG A 122 10.74 -14.04 -5.89
CA ARG A 122 11.55 -12.82 -5.88
C ARG A 122 12.74 -12.89 -6.83
N ARG A 123 13.39 -14.05 -6.98
CA ARG A 123 14.59 -14.23 -7.80
C ARG A 123 14.38 -13.81 -9.26
N LEU A 124 13.28 -14.22 -9.89
CA LEU A 124 13.02 -13.93 -11.30
C LEU A 124 12.44 -12.54 -11.54
N LEU A 125 11.73 -11.97 -10.56
CA LEU A 125 11.12 -10.64 -10.69
C LEU A 125 12.01 -9.48 -10.24
N SER A 126 13.02 -9.71 -9.39
CA SER A 126 13.87 -8.63 -8.84
C SER A 126 14.70 -7.92 -9.91
N ASN A 127 15.20 -8.64 -10.90
CA ASN A 127 16.04 -8.03 -11.92
C ASN A 127 15.24 -7.16 -12.92
N PRO A 128 14.11 -7.63 -13.49
CA PRO A 128 13.25 -6.78 -14.32
C PRO A 128 12.74 -5.52 -13.58
N MET A 129 12.48 -5.63 -12.28
CA MET A 129 12.03 -4.52 -11.43
C MET A 129 13.17 -3.71 -10.80
N SER A 130 14.42 -4.04 -11.12
CA SER A 130 15.57 -3.23 -10.71
C SER A 130 15.64 -1.95 -11.55
N GLU A 131 16.35 -0.94 -11.06
CA GLU A 131 16.62 0.29 -11.79
C GLU A 131 17.19 0.03 -13.19
N THR A 132 18.16 -0.89 -13.32
CA THR A 132 18.72 -1.30 -14.61
C THR A 132 17.70 -2.02 -15.49
N GLY A 133 16.87 -2.89 -14.91
CA GLY A 133 15.83 -3.62 -15.66
C GLY A 133 14.75 -2.70 -16.21
N LEU A 134 14.38 -1.68 -15.44
CA LEU A 134 13.34 -0.72 -15.82
C LEU A 134 13.77 0.24 -16.94
N LYS A 135 15.07 0.35 -17.26
CA LYS A 135 15.55 1.15 -18.40
C LYS A 135 14.89 0.77 -19.72
N ALA A 136 14.60 -0.52 -19.91
CA ALA A 136 13.91 -1.02 -21.11
C ALA A 136 12.45 -0.53 -21.23
N PHE A 137 11.87 -0.03 -20.15
CA PHE A 137 10.47 0.39 -20.08
C PHE A 137 10.29 1.91 -20.00
N LEU A 138 11.37 2.68 -19.79
CA LEU A 138 11.29 4.14 -19.56
C LEU A 138 10.52 4.89 -20.65
N SER A 139 10.77 4.57 -21.93
CA SER A 139 10.06 5.20 -23.05
C SER A 139 8.55 4.91 -23.01
N ARG A 140 8.13 3.69 -22.65
CA ARG A 140 6.72 3.31 -22.52
C ARG A 140 6.05 4.02 -21.35
N ILE A 141 6.76 4.16 -20.22
CA ILE A 141 6.27 4.87 -19.04
C ILE A 141 6.13 6.37 -19.36
N ASP A 142 7.16 7.03 -19.90
CA ASP A 142 7.12 8.46 -20.25
C ASP A 142 6.04 8.75 -21.30
N SER A 143 5.82 7.86 -22.28
CA SER A 143 4.74 7.99 -23.25
C SER A 143 3.35 8.03 -22.59
N LYS A 144 3.09 7.15 -21.62
CA LYS A 144 1.84 7.15 -20.85
C LYS A 144 1.71 8.37 -19.94
N VAL A 145 2.80 8.80 -19.32
CA VAL A 145 2.84 10.04 -18.53
C VAL A 145 2.45 11.23 -19.41
N ARG A 146 3.04 11.36 -20.60
CA ARG A 146 2.69 12.42 -21.55
C ARG A 146 1.23 12.36 -21.98
N LEU A 147 0.70 11.17 -22.25
CA LEU A 147 -0.72 10.99 -22.55
C LEU A 147 -1.60 11.43 -21.38
N ALA A 148 -1.25 11.09 -20.14
CA ALA A 148 -1.97 11.53 -18.96
C ALA A 148 -1.94 13.06 -18.82
N ILE A 149 -0.81 13.71 -19.04
CA ILE A 149 -0.69 15.17 -19.05
C ILE A 149 -1.59 15.81 -20.12
N SER A 150 -1.63 15.26 -21.34
CA SER A 150 -2.52 15.73 -22.41
C SER A 150 -3.99 15.61 -22.00
N ARG A 151 -4.39 14.48 -21.42
CA ARG A 151 -5.78 14.24 -21.00
C ARG A 151 -6.21 15.13 -19.82
N ILE A 152 -5.28 15.41 -18.91
CA ILE A 152 -5.47 16.37 -17.81
C ILE A 152 -5.74 17.77 -18.38
N ASP A 153 -4.96 18.21 -19.35
CA ASP A 153 -5.16 19.51 -20.03
C ASP A 153 -6.52 19.60 -20.75
N GLU A 154 -6.90 18.54 -21.46
CA GLU A 154 -8.19 18.44 -22.14
C GLU A 154 -9.37 18.56 -21.17
N GLU A 155 -9.33 17.88 -20.02
CA GLU A 155 -10.39 18.02 -19.00
C GLU A 155 -10.41 19.43 -18.41
N ASN A 156 -9.25 20.02 -18.10
CA ASN A 156 -9.16 21.38 -17.58
C ASN A 156 -9.82 22.40 -18.51
N LYS A 157 -9.58 22.31 -19.82
CA LYS A 157 -10.17 23.21 -20.82
C LYS A 157 -11.70 23.15 -20.88
N VAL A 158 -12.30 22.02 -20.53
CA VAL A 158 -13.76 21.83 -20.56
C VAL A 158 -14.40 22.18 -19.22
N ARG A 159 -13.80 21.75 -18.11
CA ARG A 159 -14.38 21.85 -16.76
C ARG A 159 -13.89 23.06 -15.96
N GLY A 160 -12.80 23.70 -16.38
CA GLY A 160 -12.09 24.75 -15.63
C GLY A 160 -11.15 24.21 -14.53
N ALA A 161 -11.12 22.89 -14.34
CA ALA A 161 -10.15 22.18 -13.53
C ALA A 161 -10.11 20.70 -13.95
N ALA A 162 -8.96 20.05 -13.77
CA ALA A 162 -8.82 18.62 -14.01
C ALA A 162 -8.89 17.84 -12.70
N ASP A 163 -9.56 16.68 -12.71
CA ASP A 163 -9.50 15.75 -11.58
C ASP A 163 -8.26 14.86 -11.72
N VAL A 164 -7.15 15.32 -11.14
CA VAL A 164 -5.88 14.60 -11.25
C VAL A 164 -5.93 13.24 -10.54
N ALA A 165 -6.84 13.04 -9.57
CA ALA A 165 -7.00 11.74 -8.92
C ALA A 165 -7.53 10.67 -9.89
N LYS A 166 -8.46 11.04 -10.75
CA LYS A 166 -8.96 10.18 -11.82
C LYS A 166 -7.84 9.80 -12.79
N TRP A 167 -7.10 10.78 -13.30
CA TRP A 167 -6.08 10.55 -14.33
C TRP A 167 -4.85 9.80 -13.82
N PHE A 168 -4.43 10.05 -12.59
CA PHE A 168 -3.32 9.32 -11.96
C PHE A 168 -3.69 7.87 -11.68
N MET A 169 -4.96 7.59 -11.35
CA MET A 169 -5.44 6.22 -11.28
C MET A 169 -5.37 5.52 -12.65
N PHE A 170 -5.82 6.18 -13.72
CA PHE A 170 -5.75 5.61 -15.08
C PHE A 170 -4.32 5.37 -15.52
N LEU A 171 -3.43 6.33 -15.25
CA LEU A 171 -2.01 6.23 -15.55
C LEU A 171 -1.39 5.00 -14.89
N SER A 172 -1.53 4.85 -13.57
CA SER A 172 -0.88 3.74 -12.87
C SER A 172 -1.42 2.38 -13.31
N PHE A 173 -2.74 2.24 -13.53
CA PHE A 173 -3.31 1.03 -14.12
C PHE A 173 -2.74 0.73 -15.52
N ASP A 174 -2.67 1.73 -16.38
CA ASP A 174 -2.18 1.54 -17.75
C ASP A 174 -0.67 1.27 -17.80
N VAL A 175 0.13 1.88 -16.93
CA VAL A 175 1.57 1.60 -16.81
C VAL A 175 1.78 0.17 -16.34
N ILE A 176 1.17 -0.22 -15.22
CA ILE A 176 1.42 -1.56 -14.67
C ILE A 176 0.83 -2.68 -15.54
N GLY A 177 -0.33 -2.44 -16.17
CA GLY A 177 -0.89 -3.36 -17.17
C GLY A 177 0.06 -3.58 -18.33
N ASP A 178 0.60 -2.49 -18.90
CA ASP A 178 1.53 -2.57 -20.02
C ASP A 178 2.83 -3.29 -19.64
N LEU A 179 3.41 -2.99 -18.48
CA LEU A 179 4.61 -3.65 -17.99
C LEU A 179 4.39 -5.14 -17.68
N THR A 180 3.19 -5.52 -17.24
CA THR A 180 2.84 -6.89 -16.85
C THR A 180 2.45 -7.76 -18.04
N PHE A 181 1.61 -7.24 -18.94
CA PHE A 181 0.98 -8.01 -20.04
C PHE A 181 1.43 -7.59 -21.44
N GLY A 182 2.21 -6.52 -21.57
CA GLY A 182 2.60 -5.94 -22.86
C GLY A 182 1.50 -5.09 -23.51
N GLU A 183 0.37 -4.89 -22.82
CA GLU A 183 -0.76 -4.07 -23.24
C GLU A 183 -1.39 -3.35 -22.04
N SER A 184 -1.96 -2.16 -22.27
CA SER A 184 -2.65 -1.38 -21.25
C SER A 184 -4.12 -1.77 -21.09
N PHE A 185 -4.77 -1.25 -20.05
CA PHE A 185 -6.22 -1.36 -19.90
C PHE A 185 -6.97 -0.38 -20.81
N GLY A 186 -6.29 0.66 -21.30
CA GLY A 186 -6.84 1.66 -22.22
C GLY A 186 -7.64 2.75 -21.51
N ASN A 187 -7.35 2.99 -20.23
CA ASN A 187 -8.14 3.90 -19.40
C ASN A 187 -7.80 5.36 -19.70
N LEU A 188 -6.53 5.67 -19.97
CA LEU A 188 -6.09 7.00 -20.39
C LEU A 188 -6.71 7.41 -21.73
N GLU A 189 -6.78 6.48 -22.68
CA GLU A 189 -7.33 6.73 -24.01
C GLU A 189 -8.84 6.98 -23.94
N ARG A 190 -9.58 6.19 -23.15
CA ARG A 190 -11.04 6.31 -23.03
C ARG A 190 -11.50 7.39 -22.04
N GLY A 191 -10.71 7.69 -21.02
CA GLY A 191 -11.11 8.59 -19.93
C GLY A 191 -12.11 7.98 -18.94
N GLU A 192 -12.30 6.66 -18.95
CA GLU A 192 -13.23 5.94 -18.09
C GLU A 192 -12.66 4.60 -17.59
N LYS A 193 -13.11 4.16 -16.41
CA LYS A 193 -12.78 2.83 -15.86
C LYS A 193 -13.57 1.76 -16.60
N ASN A 194 -12.89 0.72 -17.04
CA ASN A 194 -13.56 -0.51 -17.45
C ASN A 194 -13.97 -1.36 -16.22
N GLN A 195 -14.78 -2.39 -16.46
CA GLN A 195 -15.22 -3.31 -15.41
C GLN A 195 -14.06 -3.99 -14.68
N SER A 196 -12.98 -4.36 -15.38
CA SER A 196 -11.85 -5.06 -14.76
C SER A 196 -11.11 -4.17 -13.76
N VAL A 197 -10.88 -2.90 -14.08
CA VAL A 197 -10.29 -1.91 -13.16
C VAL A 197 -11.16 -1.70 -11.93
N ASN A 198 -12.48 -1.60 -12.11
CA ASN A 198 -13.41 -1.49 -10.97
C ASN A 198 -13.34 -2.72 -10.07
N ASP A 199 -13.26 -3.92 -10.64
CA ASP A 199 -13.13 -5.16 -9.88
C ASP A 199 -11.77 -5.25 -9.15
N PHE A 200 -10.66 -4.83 -9.76
CA PHE A 200 -9.35 -4.78 -9.10
C PHE A 200 -9.32 -3.81 -7.92
N VAL A 201 -9.92 -2.62 -8.05
CA VAL A 201 -10.04 -1.66 -6.94
C VAL A 201 -10.90 -2.24 -5.81
N ARG A 202 -12.03 -2.88 -6.14
CA ARG A 202 -12.91 -3.52 -5.14
C ARG A 202 -12.25 -4.71 -4.44
N LEU A 203 -11.38 -5.44 -5.13
CA LEU A 203 -10.65 -6.57 -4.56
C LEU A 203 -9.84 -6.16 -3.32
N GLY A 204 -9.11 -5.04 -3.38
CA GLY A 204 -8.35 -4.53 -2.23
C GLY A 204 -9.22 -4.18 -1.01
N PHE A 205 -10.39 -3.58 -1.24
CA PHE A 205 -11.36 -3.27 -0.19
C PHE A 205 -11.90 -4.55 0.47
N VAL A 206 -12.32 -5.51 -0.34
CA VAL A 206 -12.83 -6.81 0.10
C VAL A 206 -11.79 -7.59 0.91
N SER A 207 -10.55 -7.64 0.45
CA SER A 207 -9.43 -8.26 1.17
C SER A 207 -9.24 -7.65 2.57
N SER A 208 -9.39 -6.32 2.68
CA SER A 208 -9.31 -5.62 3.95
C SER A 208 -10.47 -5.97 4.90
N LEU A 209 -11.69 -6.11 4.39
CA LEU A 209 -12.85 -6.57 5.19
C LEU A 209 -12.64 -7.98 5.73
N ARG A 210 -12.13 -8.90 4.90
CA ARG A 210 -11.90 -10.30 5.26
C ARG A 210 -10.92 -10.44 6.43
N THR A 211 -9.83 -9.69 6.39
CA THR A 211 -8.81 -9.70 7.46
C THR A 211 -9.27 -8.98 8.73
N THR A 212 -10.15 -7.97 8.60
CA THR A 212 -10.72 -7.26 9.75
C THR A 212 -11.77 -8.11 10.48
N PHE A 213 -12.53 -8.94 9.75
CA PHE A 213 -13.62 -9.76 10.30
C PHE A 213 -13.44 -11.26 9.98
N PRO A 214 -12.39 -11.93 10.49
CA PRO A 214 -12.06 -13.30 10.12
C PRO A 214 -13.15 -14.31 10.51
N ILE A 215 -13.83 -14.10 11.64
CA ILE A 215 -14.95 -14.97 12.07
C ILE A 215 -16.14 -14.83 11.11
N ILE A 216 -16.48 -13.60 10.69
CA ILE A 216 -17.58 -13.37 9.75
C ILE A 216 -17.23 -13.93 8.38
N ALA A 217 -15.97 -13.74 7.93
CA ALA A 217 -15.47 -14.35 6.71
C ALA A 217 -15.53 -15.89 6.76
N PHE A 218 -15.17 -16.50 7.88
CA PHE A 218 -15.28 -17.95 8.07
C PHE A 218 -16.74 -18.42 8.05
N LEU A 219 -17.64 -17.72 8.75
CA LEU A 219 -19.07 -18.02 8.74
C LEU A 219 -19.70 -17.87 7.35
N SER A 220 -19.16 -16.98 6.50
CA SER A 220 -19.63 -16.80 5.12
C SER A 220 -19.43 -18.03 4.22
N LEU A 221 -18.61 -19.01 4.64
CA LEU A 221 -18.50 -20.30 3.97
C LEU A 221 -19.76 -21.16 4.13
N TYR A 222 -20.55 -20.89 5.18
CA TYR A 222 -21.75 -21.65 5.52
C TYR A 222 -23.03 -20.82 5.41
N LEU A 223 -22.93 -19.51 5.60
CA LEU A 223 -24.06 -18.57 5.56
C LEU A 223 -23.93 -17.64 4.35
N PRO A 224 -25.02 -17.38 3.60
CA PRO A 224 -24.98 -16.52 2.43
C PRO A 224 -24.89 -15.03 2.84
N ILE A 225 -23.69 -14.58 3.20
CA ILE A 225 -23.42 -13.17 3.53
C ILE A 225 -23.12 -12.43 2.20
N PRO A 226 -23.98 -11.48 1.76
CA PRO A 226 -23.89 -10.90 0.41
C PRO A 226 -22.53 -10.30 0.06
N VAL A 227 -21.91 -9.55 0.98
CA VAL A 227 -20.61 -8.90 0.73
C VAL A 227 -19.49 -9.92 0.48
N PHE A 228 -19.49 -11.06 1.16
CA PHE A 228 -18.49 -12.11 0.98
C PHE A 228 -18.76 -12.98 -0.25
N LYS A 229 -20.03 -13.11 -0.67
CA LYS A 229 -20.37 -13.74 -1.96
C LYS A 229 -19.92 -12.88 -3.15
N GLU A 230 -20.16 -11.58 -3.09
CA GLU A 230 -19.69 -10.63 -4.10
C GLU A 230 -18.17 -10.63 -4.17
N ALA A 231 -17.50 -10.61 -3.01
CA ALA A 231 -16.06 -10.72 -2.86
C ALA A 231 -15.44 -11.92 -3.61
N THR A 232 -15.96 -13.12 -3.37
CA THR A 232 -15.51 -14.34 -4.05
C THR A 232 -15.73 -14.24 -5.57
N THR A 233 -16.86 -13.67 -5.98
CA THR A 233 -17.16 -13.47 -7.41
C THR A 233 -16.18 -12.49 -8.07
N ILE A 234 -15.90 -11.36 -7.42
CA ILE A 234 -14.90 -10.38 -7.88
C ILE A 234 -13.53 -11.05 -7.99
N GLN A 235 -13.14 -11.84 -6.99
CA GLN A 235 -11.86 -12.53 -6.97
C GLN A 235 -11.70 -13.46 -8.19
N TYR A 236 -12.68 -14.31 -8.48
CA TYR A 236 -12.63 -15.17 -9.68
C TYR A 236 -12.62 -14.38 -10.99
N ARG A 237 -13.44 -13.32 -11.12
CA ARG A 237 -13.40 -12.46 -12.31
C ARG A 237 -12.02 -11.85 -12.53
N THR A 238 -11.36 -11.39 -11.46
CA THR A 238 -10.00 -10.85 -11.58
C THR A 238 -8.98 -11.92 -11.99
N PHE A 239 -9.13 -13.18 -11.54
CA PHE A 239 -8.30 -14.28 -12.05
C PHE A 239 -8.52 -14.51 -13.54
N ASP A 240 -9.78 -14.50 -14.00
CA ASP A 240 -10.11 -14.68 -15.42
C ASP A 240 -9.55 -13.53 -16.27
N TYR A 241 -9.65 -12.29 -15.81
CA TYR A 241 -9.07 -11.13 -16.49
C TYR A 241 -7.56 -11.23 -16.61
N THR A 242 -6.88 -11.61 -15.51
CA THR A 242 -5.43 -11.80 -15.52
C THR A 242 -5.02 -12.94 -16.44
N GLN A 243 -5.70 -14.09 -16.38
CA GLN A 243 -5.41 -15.23 -17.25
C GLN A 243 -5.60 -14.85 -18.73
N ALA A 244 -6.72 -14.23 -19.08
CA ALA A 244 -6.99 -13.80 -20.45
C ALA A 244 -5.95 -12.80 -20.97
N ALA A 245 -5.41 -11.92 -20.12
CA ALA A 245 -4.35 -11.00 -20.51
C ALA A 245 -3.01 -11.72 -20.76
N LEU A 246 -2.67 -12.71 -19.93
CA LEU A 246 -1.48 -13.55 -20.15
C LEU A 246 -1.60 -14.38 -21.43
N ASP A 247 -2.78 -14.94 -21.69
CA ASP A 247 -3.03 -15.72 -22.91
C ASP A 247 -2.93 -14.85 -24.17
N ARG A 248 -3.45 -13.61 -24.12
CA ARG A 248 -3.28 -12.64 -25.22
C ARG A 248 -1.82 -12.28 -25.44
N HIS A 249 -1.04 -12.13 -24.38
CA HIS A 249 0.40 -11.88 -24.50
C HIS A 249 1.12 -13.06 -25.17
N ALA A 250 0.88 -14.28 -24.71
CA ALA A 250 1.46 -15.49 -25.28
C ALA A 250 1.11 -15.66 -26.76
N LYS A 251 -0.17 -15.53 -27.12
CA LYS A 251 -0.65 -15.60 -28.50
C LYS A 251 0.03 -14.57 -29.42
N ARG A 252 0.26 -13.35 -28.92
CA ARG A 252 0.94 -12.30 -29.69
C ARG A 252 2.39 -12.66 -30.02
N ILE A 253 3.10 -13.31 -29.09
CA ILE A 253 4.47 -13.79 -29.31
C ILE A 253 4.48 -14.91 -30.35
N GLU A 254 3.54 -15.85 -30.27
CA GLU A 254 3.38 -16.94 -31.23
C GLU A 254 3.10 -16.41 -32.65
N GLU A 255 2.18 -15.45 -32.80
CA GLU A 255 1.80 -14.88 -34.09
C GLU A 255 2.90 -14.02 -34.73
N THR A 256 3.66 -13.27 -33.93
CA THR A 256 4.69 -12.34 -34.43
C THR A 256 6.09 -12.95 -34.49
N GLY A 257 6.28 -14.15 -33.93
CA GLY A 257 7.58 -14.83 -33.83
C GLY A 257 8.62 -14.07 -32.98
N SER A 258 8.25 -12.98 -32.30
CA SER A 258 9.15 -12.17 -31.49
C SER A 258 8.44 -11.46 -30.36
N ASP A 259 9.09 -11.36 -29.20
CA ASP A 259 8.61 -10.56 -28.08
C ASP A 259 8.91 -9.07 -28.32
N SER A 260 8.12 -8.45 -29.20
CA SER A 260 8.23 -7.04 -29.59
C SER A 260 7.85 -6.06 -28.47
N ARG A 261 7.13 -6.52 -27.44
CA ARG A 261 6.71 -5.73 -26.28
C ARG A 261 7.00 -6.51 -24.99
N PRO A 262 8.29 -6.58 -24.59
CA PRO A 262 8.70 -7.39 -23.45
C PRO A 262 8.01 -6.95 -22.16
N THR A 263 7.74 -7.91 -21.29
CA THR A 263 7.11 -7.70 -19.98
C THR A 263 8.12 -7.88 -18.86
N VAL A 264 7.76 -7.43 -17.66
CA VAL A 264 8.54 -7.70 -16.44
C VAL A 264 8.57 -9.20 -16.09
N PHE A 265 7.65 -9.98 -16.68
CA PHE A 265 7.58 -11.44 -16.57
C PHE A 265 8.39 -12.19 -17.64
N ARG A 266 9.05 -11.51 -18.59
CA ARG A 266 9.83 -12.16 -19.67
C ARG A 266 10.82 -13.22 -19.17
N LYS A 267 11.50 -12.96 -18.04
CA LYS A 267 12.43 -13.92 -17.44
C LYS A 267 11.73 -15.15 -16.84
N VAL A 268 10.48 -15.01 -16.42
CA VAL A 268 9.67 -16.11 -15.91
C VAL A 268 9.29 -17.07 -17.03
N TYR A 269 8.90 -16.54 -18.20
CA TYR A 269 8.61 -17.36 -19.38
C TYR A 269 9.85 -18.08 -19.93
N ASN A 270 11.03 -17.49 -19.79
CA ASN A 270 12.29 -18.04 -20.29
C ASN A 270 13.08 -18.80 -19.21
N ALA A 271 12.48 -19.08 -18.06
CA ALA A 271 13.16 -19.77 -16.97
C ALA A 271 13.44 -21.23 -17.34
N GLY A 272 14.65 -21.71 -17.05
CA GLY A 272 15.00 -23.13 -17.19
C GLY A 272 14.22 -24.03 -16.22
N GLN A 273 14.35 -25.36 -16.37
CA GLN A 273 13.55 -26.35 -15.62
C GLN A 273 13.60 -26.19 -14.09
N GLU A 274 14.73 -25.74 -13.52
CA GLU A 274 14.90 -25.57 -12.06
C GLU A 274 14.13 -24.36 -11.50
N ASP A 275 13.76 -23.41 -12.35
CA ASP A 275 13.17 -22.13 -11.97
C ASP A 275 11.78 -21.91 -12.57
N THR A 276 11.22 -22.94 -13.23
CA THR A 276 9.94 -22.86 -13.93
C THR A 276 8.79 -22.58 -12.96
N TRP A 277 7.95 -21.62 -13.34
CA TRP A 277 6.71 -21.32 -12.63
C TRP A 277 5.55 -22.05 -13.29
N THR A 278 4.60 -22.51 -12.48
CA THR A 278 3.33 -23.01 -13.01
C THR A 278 2.52 -21.85 -13.59
N PRO A 279 1.58 -22.11 -14.52
CA PRO A 279 0.70 -21.06 -15.04
C PRO A 279 -0.07 -20.31 -13.94
N ILE A 280 -0.46 -21.01 -12.87
CA ILE A 280 -1.13 -20.43 -11.69
C ILE A 280 -0.19 -19.46 -10.96
N GLU A 281 1.07 -19.84 -10.76
CA GLU A 281 2.06 -18.95 -10.11
C GLU A 281 2.31 -17.68 -10.93
N ILE A 282 2.32 -17.78 -12.28
CA ILE A 282 2.45 -16.62 -13.16
C ILE A 282 1.22 -15.72 -13.02
N ARG A 283 0.01 -16.28 -13.12
CA ARG A 283 -1.25 -15.56 -12.96
C ARG A 283 -1.33 -14.83 -11.61
N ASP A 284 -1.06 -15.53 -10.52
CA ASP A 284 -1.20 -14.98 -9.17
C ASP A 284 -0.19 -13.84 -8.92
N ASN A 285 1.05 -14.00 -9.40
CA ASN A 285 2.04 -12.91 -9.33
C ASN A 285 1.71 -11.75 -10.28
N ALA A 286 1.15 -12.00 -11.47
CA ALA A 286 0.73 -10.93 -12.37
C ALA A 286 -0.45 -10.14 -11.77
N GLN A 287 -1.41 -10.81 -11.13
CA GLN A 287 -2.53 -10.17 -10.46
C GLN A 287 -2.08 -9.22 -9.35
N VAL A 288 -1.12 -9.64 -8.52
CA VAL A 288 -0.63 -8.79 -7.42
C VAL A 288 0.18 -7.59 -7.91
N PHE A 289 0.78 -7.68 -9.10
CA PHE A 289 1.42 -6.53 -9.74
C PHE A 289 0.37 -5.48 -10.09
N ILE A 290 -0.77 -5.87 -10.66
CA ILE A 290 -1.85 -4.93 -11.01
C ILE A 290 -2.39 -4.22 -9.76
N VAL A 291 -2.77 -4.97 -8.74
CA VAL A 291 -3.31 -4.40 -7.49
C VAL A 291 -2.26 -3.56 -6.76
N GLY A 292 -1.02 -4.03 -6.71
CA GLY A 292 0.06 -3.36 -5.98
C GLY A 292 0.58 -2.11 -6.68
N GLY A 293 0.63 -2.09 -8.00
CA GLY A 293 1.22 -1.00 -8.80
C GLY A 293 0.21 0.06 -9.26
N SER A 294 -1.10 -0.17 -9.10
CA SER A 294 -2.12 0.83 -9.44
C SER A 294 -2.32 1.86 -8.33
N ASP A 295 -3.03 1.48 -7.27
CA ASP A 295 -3.62 2.42 -6.31
C ASP A 295 -2.53 3.09 -5.47
N THR A 296 -1.45 2.38 -5.16
CA THR A 296 -0.35 2.90 -4.33
C THR A 296 0.37 4.07 -5.01
N THR A 297 0.73 3.89 -6.28
CA THR A 297 1.43 4.90 -7.07
C THR A 297 0.50 6.06 -7.40
N ALA A 298 -0.75 5.78 -7.77
CA ALA A 298 -1.75 6.81 -8.03
C ALA A 298 -1.95 7.73 -6.82
N ASN A 299 -2.17 7.19 -5.62
CA ASN A 299 -2.32 8.00 -4.41
C ASN A 299 -1.07 8.81 -4.08
N SER A 300 0.12 8.26 -4.32
CA SER A 300 1.39 8.98 -4.12
C SER A 300 1.49 10.18 -5.07
N MET A 301 1.11 10.03 -6.35
CA MET A 301 1.09 11.14 -7.32
C MET A 301 0.05 12.20 -6.97
N ILE A 302 -1.13 11.79 -6.49
CA ILE A 302 -2.21 12.69 -6.06
C ILE A 302 -1.72 13.62 -4.94
N TYR A 303 -1.16 13.03 -3.88
CA TYR A 303 -0.65 13.81 -2.75
C TYR A 303 0.57 14.65 -3.13
N LEU A 304 1.43 14.16 -4.05
CA LEU A 304 2.55 14.94 -4.55
C LEU A 304 2.07 16.24 -5.18
N VAL A 305 1.19 16.16 -6.18
CA VAL A 305 0.71 17.33 -6.91
C VAL A 305 -0.04 18.28 -5.99
N TRP A 306 -0.92 17.74 -5.14
CA TRP A 306 -1.65 18.56 -4.16
C TRP A 306 -0.72 19.26 -3.18
N ALA A 307 0.26 18.54 -2.60
CA ALA A 307 1.19 19.12 -1.63
C ALA A 307 2.04 20.22 -2.25
N VAL A 308 2.55 20.03 -3.47
CA VAL A 308 3.32 21.08 -4.15
C VAL A 308 2.44 22.29 -4.49
N CYS A 309 1.22 22.08 -5.01
CA CYS A 309 0.29 23.19 -5.32
C CYS A 309 -0.11 23.98 -4.06
N LYS A 310 -0.19 23.31 -2.91
CA LYS A 310 -0.51 23.93 -1.61
C LYS A 310 0.60 24.82 -1.06
N HIS A 311 1.84 24.66 -1.54
CA HIS A 311 3.01 25.37 -1.02
C HIS A 311 3.71 26.17 -2.12
N PRO A 312 3.29 27.41 -2.40
CA PRO A 312 3.82 28.21 -3.50
C PRO A 312 5.35 28.40 -3.49
N LYS A 313 5.97 28.50 -2.31
CA LYS A 313 7.44 28.63 -2.18
C LYS A 313 8.17 27.35 -2.61
N ILE A 314 7.64 26.19 -2.25
CA ILE A 314 8.18 24.89 -2.66
C ILE A 314 7.98 24.71 -4.16
N LYS A 315 6.78 25.04 -4.68
CA LYS A 315 6.52 25.01 -6.12
C LYS A 315 7.50 25.90 -6.89
N ALA A 316 7.75 27.13 -6.43
CA ALA A 316 8.69 28.04 -7.08
C ALA A 316 10.12 27.47 -7.15
N LYS A 317 10.65 26.95 -6.04
CA LYS A 317 11.99 26.33 -6.01
C LYS A 317 12.08 25.07 -6.87
N LEU A 318 11.00 24.27 -6.94
CA LEU A 318 10.91 23.13 -7.84
C LEU A 318 10.92 23.58 -9.31
N LEU A 319 10.14 24.60 -9.67
CA LEU A 319 10.11 25.14 -11.03
C LEU A 319 11.47 25.69 -11.46
N GLU A 320 12.18 26.40 -10.57
CA GLU A 320 13.54 26.89 -10.84
C GLU A 320 14.51 25.76 -11.19
N GLU A 321 14.46 24.63 -10.48
CA GLU A 321 15.27 23.46 -10.82
C GLU A 321 14.84 22.82 -12.15
N LEU A 322 13.53 22.74 -12.41
CA LEU A 322 12.98 22.17 -13.64
C LEU A 322 13.27 23.02 -14.89
N ASP A 323 13.37 24.35 -14.74
CA ASP A 323 13.72 25.28 -15.82
C ASP A 323 15.15 25.08 -16.33
N GLY A 324 16.03 24.47 -15.51
CA GLY A 324 17.38 24.08 -15.91
C GLY A 324 17.45 22.85 -16.82
N LEU A 325 16.34 22.12 -17.02
CA LEU A 325 16.32 20.92 -17.85
C LEU A 325 16.24 21.23 -19.36
N PRO A 326 16.94 20.47 -20.23
CA PRO A 326 16.76 20.57 -21.67
C PRO A 326 15.31 20.19 -22.07
N ASP A 327 14.84 20.57 -23.25
CA ASP A 327 13.48 20.27 -23.72
C ASP A 327 13.20 18.76 -23.86
N ASN A 328 14.21 18.02 -24.31
CA ASN A 328 14.15 16.57 -24.52
C ASN A 328 14.69 15.76 -23.34
N TYR A 329 14.59 16.29 -22.11
CA TYR A 329 15.02 15.58 -20.91
C TYR A 329 14.39 14.19 -20.78
N THR A 330 15.18 13.30 -20.19
CA THR A 330 14.90 11.90 -19.94
C THR A 330 14.78 11.64 -18.43
N TYR A 331 14.41 10.41 -18.06
CA TYR A 331 14.43 10.02 -16.65
C TYR A 331 15.83 10.11 -16.03
N ASP A 332 16.89 9.88 -16.81
CA ASP A 332 18.27 9.94 -16.31
C ASP A 332 18.67 11.39 -15.94
N ASP A 333 18.03 12.41 -16.51
CA ASP A 333 18.20 13.81 -16.07
C ASP A 333 17.45 14.08 -14.75
N LEU A 334 16.24 13.52 -14.60
CA LEU A 334 15.37 13.75 -13.44
C LEU A 334 15.89 13.12 -12.15
N ARG A 335 16.46 11.91 -12.24
CA ARG A 335 17.01 11.19 -11.08
C ARG A 335 18.13 11.96 -10.38
N GLU A 336 18.83 12.86 -11.08
CA GLU A 336 19.95 13.64 -10.55
C GLU A 336 19.49 15.00 -9.97
N LEU A 337 18.22 15.39 -10.17
CA LEU A 337 17.67 16.64 -9.65
C LEU A 337 17.49 16.56 -8.13
N LYS A 338 18.20 17.42 -7.40
CA LYS A 338 18.31 17.33 -5.94
C LYS A 338 16.99 17.72 -5.29
N TYR A 339 16.39 18.84 -5.68
CA TYR A 339 15.20 19.35 -5.02
C TYR A 339 13.95 18.55 -5.39
N LEU A 340 13.83 18.08 -6.63
CA LEU A 340 12.81 17.12 -7.04
C LEU A 340 12.84 15.86 -6.17
N ASN A 341 14.02 15.27 -5.95
CA ASN A 341 14.17 14.12 -5.04
C ASN A 341 13.71 14.47 -3.62
N CYS A 342 14.06 15.65 -3.10
CA CYS A 342 13.61 16.12 -1.79
C CYS A 342 12.08 16.22 -1.70
N VAL A 343 11.41 16.73 -2.75
CA VAL A 343 9.94 16.83 -2.82
C VAL A 343 9.28 15.45 -2.84
N VAL A 344 9.85 14.52 -3.62
CA VAL A 344 9.37 13.14 -3.73
C VAL A 344 9.52 12.40 -2.40
N ASP A 345 10.68 12.51 -1.76
CA ASP A 345 10.95 11.87 -0.46
C ASP A 345 10.06 12.45 0.65
N GLU A 346 9.83 13.76 0.66
CA GLU A 346 8.92 14.38 1.63
C GLU A 346 7.46 13.98 1.41
N THR A 347 7.05 13.83 0.15
CA THR A 347 5.74 13.27 -0.20
C THR A 347 5.60 11.85 0.31
N LEU A 348 6.59 10.99 0.03
CA LEU A 348 6.56 9.59 0.45
C LEU A 348 6.64 9.43 1.98
N ARG A 349 7.21 10.39 2.71
CA ARG A 349 7.20 10.41 4.18
C ARG A 349 5.84 10.81 4.75
N LEU A 350 5.28 11.93 4.30
CA LEU A 350 4.03 12.44 4.86
C LEU A 350 2.81 11.66 4.38
N TYR A 351 2.82 11.30 3.11
CA TYR A 351 1.71 10.70 2.37
C TYR A 351 2.07 9.32 1.83
N THR A 352 2.78 8.51 2.63
CA THR A 352 3.10 7.12 2.27
C THR A 352 1.84 6.34 1.91
N ALA A 353 1.85 5.63 0.79
CA ALA A 353 0.70 4.87 0.31
C ALA A 353 0.29 3.74 1.27
N LEU A 354 1.25 3.16 2.01
CA LEU A 354 1.05 2.10 3.00
C LEU A 354 1.50 2.59 4.39
N PRO A 355 0.65 3.34 5.12
CA PRO A 355 1.00 3.93 6.41
C PRO A 355 0.98 2.94 7.56
N CYS A 356 0.19 1.86 7.46
CA CYS A 356 -0.10 0.92 8.53
C CYS A 356 1.01 -0.11 8.77
N GLY A 357 0.95 -0.77 9.93
CA GLY A 357 1.89 -1.81 10.31
C GLY A 357 1.68 -3.11 9.54
N LEU A 358 2.77 -3.70 9.04
CA LEU A 358 2.75 -4.99 8.36
C LEU A 358 3.11 -6.12 9.33
N PRO A 359 2.19 -7.06 9.62
CA PRO A 359 2.35 -7.99 10.72
C PRO A 359 3.44 -9.05 10.48
N ARG A 360 4.23 -9.33 11.50
CA ARG A 360 5.30 -10.34 11.53
C ARG A 360 5.14 -11.22 12.76
N ILE A 361 5.48 -12.50 12.63
CA ILE A 361 5.44 -13.43 13.76
C ILE A 361 6.78 -13.45 14.45
N VAL A 362 6.75 -13.30 15.78
CA VAL A 362 7.94 -13.39 16.62
C VAL A 362 8.54 -14.81 16.52
N PRO A 363 9.87 -14.95 16.34
CA PRO A 363 10.52 -16.24 16.19
C PRO A 363 10.40 -17.11 17.45
N ALA A 364 10.72 -18.40 17.31
CA ALA A 364 10.61 -19.38 18.40
C ALA A 364 11.39 -18.99 19.67
N SER A 365 12.50 -18.26 19.52
CA SER A 365 13.33 -17.74 20.62
C SER A 365 12.70 -16.56 21.38
N GLY A 366 11.59 -15.99 20.90
CA GLY A 366 11.18 -14.64 21.27
C GLY A 366 12.05 -13.57 20.59
N ALA A 367 11.70 -12.31 20.82
CA ALA A 367 12.47 -11.16 20.34
C ALA A 367 12.41 -10.01 21.36
N GLU A 368 13.46 -9.19 21.39
CA GLU A 368 13.54 -8.01 22.25
C GLU A 368 13.50 -6.74 21.41
N PHE A 369 12.63 -5.81 21.80
CA PHE A 369 12.46 -4.50 21.16
C PHE A 369 12.55 -3.41 22.23
N SER A 370 13.50 -2.50 22.11
CA SER A 370 13.72 -1.41 23.09
C SER A 370 13.70 -1.87 24.56
N GLY A 371 14.37 -2.98 24.89
CA GLY A 371 14.39 -3.54 26.25
C GLY A 371 13.14 -4.33 26.66
N THR A 372 12.16 -4.49 25.76
CA THR A 372 10.91 -5.22 26.01
C THR A 372 10.94 -6.56 25.28
N PHE A 373 10.89 -7.65 26.05
CA PHE A 373 10.78 -9.00 25.48
C PHE A 373 9.35 -9.31 25.03
N VAL A 374 9.23 -9.81 23.80
CA VAL A 374 8.00 -10.34 23.21
C VAL A 374 8.20 -11.84 22.95
N PRO A 375 7.35 -12.72 23.51
CA PRO A 375 7.49 -14.16 23.32
C PRO A 375 7.06 -14.62 21.92
N SER A 376 7.49 -15.83 21.56
CA SER A 376 7.08 -16.53 20.33
C SER A 376 5.56 -16.67 20.22
N GLY A 377 5.05 -16.73 18.99
CA GLY A 377 3.62 -16.95 18.70
C GLY A 377 2.76 -15.69 18.71
N PHE A 378 3.33 -14.55 19.11
CA PHE A 378 2.69 -13.24 19.02
C PHE A 378 3.06 -12.51 17.72
N THR A 379 2.24 -11.53 17.38
CA THR A 379 2.45 -10.68 16.21
C THR A 379 3.09 -9.35 16.62
N VAL A 380 4.10 -8.93 15.89
CA VAL A 380 4.69 -7.60 15.97
C VAL A 380 4.44 -6.85 14.68
N THR A 381 4.04 -5.59 14.80
CA THR A 381 3.93 -4.65 13.69
C THR A 381 4.88 -3.48 13.90
N THR A 382 5.24 -2.84 12.80
CA THR A 382 5.81 -1.50 12.77
C THR A 382 5.17 -0.77 11.63
N GLN A 383 4.73 0.45 11.89
CA GLN A 383 4.06 1.26 10.90
C GLN A 383 4.91 2.44 10.42
N ALA A 384 4.89 2.66 9.11
CA ALA A 384 5.56 3.81 8.50
C ALA A 384 5.01 5.13 9.07
N TYR A 385 3.70 5.21 9.36
CA TYR A 385 3.07 6.42 9.89
C TYR A 385 3.74 6.98 11.15
N SER A 386 4.04 6.12 12.13
CA SER A 386 4.72 6.51 13.38
C SER A 386 6.15 6.96 13.13
N LEU A 387 6.95 6.14 12.43
CA LEU A 387 8.37 6.41 12.20
C LEU A 387 8.57 7.67 11.34
N HIS A 388 7.74 7.85 10.32
CA HIS A 388 7.74 9.04 9.49
C HIS A 388 7.34 10.31 10.24
N ARG A 389 6.82 10.19 11.47
CA ARG A 389 6.42 11.31 12.34
C ARG A 389 7.16 11.31 13.67
N ASP A 390 8.28 10.61 13.77
CA ASP A 390 9.18 10.70 14.93
C ASP A 390 9.81 12.09 14.96
N GLU A 391 9.53 12.88 16.01
CA GLU A 391 10.02 14.26 16.15
C GLU A 391 11.55 14.36 16.26
N ASN A 392 12.23 13.31 16.73
CA ASN A 392 13.70 13.29 16.82
C ASN A 392 14.32 13.14 15.43
N ALA A 393 13.69 12.35 14.55
CA ALA A 393 14.11 12.19 13.17
C ALA A 393 13.65 13.37 12.30
N PHE A 394 12.43 13.84 12.52
CA PHE A 394 11.73 14.82 11.70
C PHE A 394 11.16 15.95 12.56
N PRO A 395 11.95 16.99 12.88
CA PRO A 395 11.43 18.19 13.52
C PRO A 395 10.27 18.77 12.70
N ASP A 396 9.23 19.23 13.40
CA ASP A 396 7.91 19.58 12.84
C ASP A 396 7.39 18.46 11.91
N PRO A 397 7.11 17.25 12.43
CA PRO A 397 6.92 16.06 11.61
C PRO A 397 5.71 16.15 10.69
N TYR A 398 4.72 16.98 11.02
CA TYR A 398 3.51 17.17 10.21
C TYR A 398 3.68 18.22 9.11
N ARG A 399 4.76 19.01 9.12
CA ARG A 399 5.03 20.04 8.11
C ARG A 399 5.66 19.41 6.87
N PHE A 400 5.08 19.71 5.70
CA PHE A 400 5.66 19.39 4.41
C PHE A 400 6.85 20.32 4.14
N TYR A 401 8.06 19.80 4.31
CA TYR A 401 9.31 20.55 4.25
C TYR A 401 10.41 19.75 3.52
N PRO A 402 10.48 19.82 2.17
CA PRO A 402 11.44 19.09 1.36
C PRO A 402 12.91 19.30 1.77
N GLU A 403 13.29 20.49 2.21
CA GLU A 403 14.68 20.83 2.55
C GLU A 403 15.26 19.97 3.70
N ARG A 404 14.41 19.24 4.46
CA ARG A 404 14.90 18.28 5.46
C ARG A 404 15.74 17.15 4.86
N TRP A 405 15.58 16.87 3.57
CA TRP A 405 16.30 15.83 2.86
C TRP A 405 17.67 16.27 2.36
N GLU A 406 17.95 17.59 2.31
CA GLU A 406 19.25 18.14 1.90
C GLU A 406 20.38 17.71 2.86
N ASN A 407 20.07 17.51 4.15
CA ASN A 407 21.01 17.09 5.19
C ASN A 407 20.53 15.83 5.92
N THR A 408 20.36 14.74 5.17
CA THR A 408 19.81 13.48 5.69
C THR A 408 20.73 12.82 6.74
N THR A 409 20.28 12.73 7.98
CA THR A 409 20.95 12.01 9.08
C THR A 409 20.73 10.49 8.99
N GLN A 410 21.52 9.71 9.74
CA GLN A 410 21.27 8.25 9.82
C GLN A 410 19.91 7.94 10.44
N LEU A 411 19.49 8.71 11.45
CA LEU A 411 18.19 8.55 12.08
C LEU A 411 17.04 8.78 11.09
N ILE A 412 17.14 9.80 10.22
CA ILE A 412 16.16 9.99 9.13
C ILE A 412 16.09 8.74 8.24
N LYS A 413 17.23 8.17 7.84
CA LYS A 413 17.27 6.96 7.00
C LYS A 413 16.60 5.77 7.70
N ASP A 414 16.88 5.59 8.99
CA ASP A 414 16.34 4.48 9.78
C ASP A 414 14.83 4.59 9.99
N CYS A 415 14.29 5.81 10.11
CA CYS A 415 12.85 6.06 10.19
C CYS A 415 12.15 6.02 8.82
N THR A 416 12.87 6.19 7.71
CA THR A 416 12.28 6.32 6.38
C THR A 416 12.04 4.97 5.72
N MET A 417 10.81 4.46 5.84
CA MET A 417 10.40 3.19 5.23
C MET A 417 9.16 3.25 4.30
N PRO A 418 9.08 4.19 3.33
CA PRO A 418 7.94 4.28 2.41
C PRO A 418 7.73 3.03 1.54
N PHE A 419 8.77 2.22 1.38
CA PHE A 419 8.76 0.97 0.61
C PHE A 419 8.98 -0.28 1.50
N GLY A 420 8.85 -0.13 2.82
CA GLY A 420 9.24 -1.16 3.79
C GLY A 420 10.75 -1.34 3.87
N GLY A 421 11.18 -2.48 4.44
CA GLY A 421 12.60 -2.78 4.67
C GLY A 421 12.93 -4.28 4.62
N GLY A 422 14.22 -4.59 4.69
CA GLY A 422 14.75 -5.96 4.73
C GLY A 422 14.56 -6.76 3.45
N SER A 423 14.61 -8.10 3.56
CA SER A 423 14.49 -9.04 2.43
C SER A 423 13.12 -9.00 1.72
N ARG A 424 12.13 -8.35 2.35
CA ARG A 424 10.75 -8.18 1.88
C ARG A 424 10.46 -6.74 1.42
N THR A 425 11.48 -5.91 1.23
CA THR A 425 11.32 -4.53 0.69
C THR A 425 10.52 -4.55 -0.61
N CYS A 426 9.67 -3.55 -0.84
CA CYS A 426 8.82 -3.42 -2.02
C CYS A 426 9.60 -3.65 -3.31
N LEU A 427 9.08 -4.55 -4.14
CA LEU A 427 9.66 -4.91 -5.42
C LEU A 427 9.51 -3.78 -6.45
N GLY A 428 8.41 -3.02 -6.37
CA GLY A 428 8.07 -1.92 -7.27
C GLY A 428 8.68 -0.56 -6.91
N ARG A 429 9.57 -0.48 -5.91
CA ARG A 429 10.08 0.82 -5.39
C ARG A 429 10.70 1.72 -6.47
N HIS A 430 11.39 1.12 -7.44
CA HIS A 430 12.08 1.84 -8.51
C HIS A 430 11.09 2.35 -9.55
N LEU A 431 10.09 1.53 -9.90
CA LEU A 431 9.00 1.93 -10.80
C LEU A 431 8.20 3.09 -10.19
N GLY A 432 7.83 2.98 -8.92
CA GLY A 432 7.10 4.04 -8.22
C GLY A 432 7.88 5.37 -8.20
N ARG A 433 9.20 5.34 -7.99
CA ARG A 433 10.05 6.53 -8.08
C ARG A 433 10.13 7.10 -9.51
N ILE A 434 10.25 6.24 -10.52
CA ILE A 434 10.22 6.65 -11.93
C ILE A 434 8.93 7.40 -12.25
N GLU A 435 7.77 6.83 -11.88
CA GLU A 435 6.47 7.46 -12.11
C GLU A 435 6.35 8.79 -11.37
N LEU A 436 6.75 8.86 -10.09
CA LEU A 436 6.73 10.09 -9.30
C LEU A 436 7.64 11.18 -9.90
N HIS A 437 8.86 10.83 -10.33
CA HIS A 437 9.79 11.79 -10.93
C HIS A 437 9.23 12.33 -12.26
N LEU A 438 8.78 11.43 -13.14
CA LEU A 438 8.24 11.81 -14.44
C LEU A 438 6.99 12.67 -14.30
N ILE A 439 6.06 12.31 -13.42
CA ILE A 439 4.85 13.10 -13.20
C ILE A 439 5.16 14.45 -12.58
N THR A 440 6.05 14.52 -11.58
CA THR A 440 6.48 15.80 -10.99
C THR A 440 7.03 16.74 -12.05
N ALA A 441 8.02 16.27 -12.82
CA ALA A 441 8.67 17.11 -13.82
C ALA A 441 7.75 17.49 -14.99
N ARG A 442 7.03 16.51 -15.57
CA ARG A 442 6.17 16.74 -16.73
C ARG A 442 4.95 17.59 -16.37
N PHE A 443 4.32 17.35 -15.21
CA PHE A 443 3.15 18.12 -14.77
C PHE A 443 3.53 19.57 -14.50
N PHE A 444 4.52 19.84 -13.65
CA PHE A 444 4.84 21.21 -13.24
C PHE A 444 5.52 22.03 -14.35
N ARG A 445 6.30 21.40 -15.23
CA ARG A 445 6.85 22.10 -16.41
C ARG A 445 5.77 22.45 -17.44
N THR A 446 4.73 21.61 -17.58
CA THR A 446 3.62 21.89 -18.49
C THR A 446 2.65 22.91 -17.89
N PHE A 447 2.40 22.83 -16.58
CA PHE A 447 1.44 23.67 -15.86
C PHE A 447 2.10 24.40 -14.68
N PRO A 448 3.04 25.34 -14.90
CA PRO A 448 3.74 26.03 -13.83
C PRO A 448 2.79 26.85 -12.93
N LYS A 449 1.66 27.29 -13.52
CA LYS A 449 0.61 28.04 -12.84
C LYS A 449 -0.38 27.19 -12.06
N ALA A 450 -0.25 25.85 -12.09
CA ALA A 450 -1.22 24.96 -11.46
C ALA A 450 -1.51 25.32 -9.99
N THR A 451 -2.79 25.43 -9.65
CA THR A 451 -3.32 25.77 -8.33
C THR A 451 -4.45 24.80 -7.94
N ILE A 452 -4.68 24.65 -6.64
CA ILE A 452 -5.83 23.86 -6.16
C ILE A 452 -7.10 24.60 -6.57
N SER A 453 -8.02 23.90 -7.22
CA SER A 453 -9.32 24.44 -7.61
C SER A 453 -10.32 24.29 -6.47
N ASP A 454 -11.25 25.24 -6.35
CA ASP A 454 -12.36 25.23 -5.39
C ASP A 454 -13.72 24.91 -6.04
N ILE A 455 -13.73 24.63 -7.36
CA ILE A 455 -14.96 24.28 -8.07
C ILE A 455 -15.57 23.02 -7.44
N GLU A 456 -16.89 22.90 -7.55
CA GLU A 456 -17.64 21.76 -6.99
C GLU A 456 -17.38 21.53 -5.50
N GLY A 457 -17.00 22.60 -4.78
CA GLY A 457 -16.72 22.59 -3.35
C GLY A 457 -15.49 21.79 -2.96
N MET A 458 -14.53 21.58 -3.87
CA MET A 458 -13.26 20.95 -3.53
C MET A 458 -12.54 21.79 -2.48
N SER A 459 -12.02 21.13 -1.45
CA SER A 459 -11.30 21.77 -0.37
C SER A 459 -10.21 20.86 0.22
N ASP A 460 -9.47 21.40 1.17
CA ASP A 460 -8.54 20.62 1.99
C ASP A 460 -9.20 19.46 2.75
N LYS A 461 -10.51 19.50 2.96
CA LYS A 461 -11.23 18.38 3.59
C LYS A 461 -11.19 17.13 2.72
N ASP A 462 -11.34 17.28 1.40
CA ASP A 462 -11.27 16.18 0.43
C ASP A 462 -9.89 15.51 0.45
N MET A 463 -8.84 16.27 0.79
CA MET A 463 -7.46 15.81 0.83
C MET A 463 -6.99 15.40 2.22
N LYS A 464 -7.88 15.35 3.22
CA LYS A 464 -7.56 14.70 4.50
C LYS A 464 -7.28 13.21 4.26
N PRO A 465 -6.15 12.68 4.74
CA PRO A 465 -5.85 11.26 4.61
C PRO A 465 -6.87 10.38 5.33
N ALA A 466 -7.54 9.52 4.59
CA ALA A 466 -8.24 8.36 5.12
C ALA A 466 -7.25 7.18 5.13
N LEU A 467 -6.94 6.66 6.32
CA LEU A 467 -5.90 5.65 6.55
C LEU A 467 -6.53 4.27 6.74
N TYR A 468 -6.98 3.69 5.63
CA TYR A 468 -7.36 2.27 5.58
C TYR A 468 -6.07 1.41 5.51
N PHE A 469 -6.12 0.27 4.82
CA PHE A 469 -4.89 -0.43 4.42
C PHE A 469 -3.99 0.48 3.55
N LEU A 470 -4.60 1.18 2.60
CA LEU A 470 -3.96 2.24 1.82
C LEU A 470 -4.35 3.62 2.35
N MET A 471 -3.43 4.56 2.22
CA MET A 471 -3.74 5.98 2.35
C MET A 471 -4.44 6.47 1.08
N VAL A 472 -5.61 7.07 1.23
CA VAL A 472 -6.37 7.68 0.13
C VAL A 472 -6.87 9.07 0.53
N PRO A 473 -7.10 10.00 -0.42
CA PRO A 473 -7.85 11.23 -0.15
C PRO A 473 -9.28 10.89 0.26
N SER A 474 -9.77 11.43 1.38
CA SER A 474 -11.13 11.16 1.87
C SER A 474 -12.25 11.57 0.91
N GLY A 475 -12.02 12.58 0.06
CA GLY A 475 -12.95 13.02 -0.97
C GLY A 475 -12.86 12.25 -2.29
N HIS A 476 -11.88 11.33 -2.42
CA HIS A 476 -11.63 10.54 -3.64
C HIS A 476 -11.47 11.35 -4.94
N ARG A 477 -11.10 12.63 -4.82
CA ARG A 477 -10.91 13.57 -5.93
C ARG A 477 -9.81 14.57 -5.59
N CYS A 478 -9.17 15.14 -6.60
CA CYS A 478 -8.25 16.26 -6.43
C CYS A 478 -8.36 17.17 -7.66
N LEU A 479 -9.00 18.32 -7.50
CA LEU A 479 -9.24 19.24 -8.61
C LEU A 479 -8.13 20.29 -8.67
N ILE A 480 -7.46 20.37 -9.81
CA ILE A 480 -6.37 21.32 -10.06
C ILE A 480 -6.75 22.20 -11.24
N ASN A 481 -6.72 23.51 -11.06
CA ASN A 481 -6.79 24.49 -12.14
C ASN A 481 -5.37 24.63 -12.71
N LEU A 482 -5.21 24.44 -14.03
CA LEU A 482 -3.90 24.45 -14.68
C LEU A 482 -3.44 25.85 -15.12
N ASP A 483 -4.36 26.79 -15.29
CA ASP A 483 -4.13 28.10 -15.91
C ASP A 483 -3.75 29.21 -14.91
N GLY A 484 -3.96 28.95 -13.61
CA GLY A 484 -3.64 29.86 -12.51
C GLY A 484 -4.85 30.57 -11.94
#